data_AF-A0A162ZCU0-F1
#
_entry.id   AF-A0A162ZCU0-F1
#
_cell.length_a   1.000
_cell.length_b   1.000
_cell.length_c   1.000
_cell.angle_alpha   90.00
_cell.angle_beta   90.00
_cell.angle_gamma   90.00
#
_symmetry.space_group_name_H-M   'P 1'
#
loop_
_entity.id
_entity.type
_entity.pdbx_description
1 polymer ?
#
loop_
_entity_poly.entity_id
_entity_poly.type
_entity_poly.pdbx_seq_one_letter_code
_entity_poly.pdbx_strand_id
1 'polypeptide(L)'
;MKTTQIKQLMYIGVLPFLLLTSCKTDTTNADLKSALTLYASFDKGVSADFALGDKNLYTVPSRKARDSAQIGLHKHDISIAKEKGRYGDALLFTERSRGNIYYPSEKNIAYSISNWSGAVSFWLKLDPATDLEPGYCDPIQITDVSYNDAAIWVDFTKENPRDFRLGVIGDREVWNPNPQGPDNENPIFNKQLAAVKNPPFGKDNWTHILINFSNLNTKEGKASL
;
A
#
# COMPACT_ATOMS: atom_id res chain seq x y z
N MET A 1 78.53 42.93 22.62
CA MET A 1 77.82 41.87 21.88
C MET A 1 77.81 40.58 22.71
N LYS A 2 76.70 40.31 23.41
CA LYS A 2 76.33 38.99 23.92
C LYS A 2 74.82 38.89 23.78
N THR A 3 74.37 37.90 23.04
CA THR A 3 72.98 37.67 22.62
C THR A 3 72.29 36.83 23.70
N THR A 4 71.20 37.32 24.28
CA THR A 4 70.36 36.55 25.20
C THR A 4 69.06 36.18 24.49
N GLN A 5 68.88 34.88 24.23
CA GLN A 5 67.64 34.33 23.68
C GLN A 5 66.53 34.32 24.74
N ILE A 6 65.36 34.82 24.37
CA ILE A 6 64.11 34.67 25.13
C ILE A 6 63.37 33.45 24.55
N LYS A 7 63.17 32.41 25.37
CA LYS A 7 62.33 31.25 25.00
C LYS A 7 60.86 31.62 25.21
N GLN A 8 60.08 31.67 24.11
CA GLN A 8 58.63 31.69 24.17
C GLN A 8 58.11 30.29 24.50
N LEU A 9 57.41 30.16 25.64
CA LEU A 9 56.70 28.95 26.01
C LEU A 9 55.30 29.01 25.37
N MET A 10 55.09 28.20 24.34
CA MET A 10 53.82 28.11 23.62
C MET A 10 52.91 27.11 24.33
N TYR A 11 51.88 27.59 25.04
CA TYR A 11 50.86 26.74 25.64
C TYR A 11 49.89 26.27 24.55
N ILE A 12 50.00 25.00 24.13
CA ILE A 12 49.02 24.35 23.28
C ILE A 12 47.86 23.90 24.17
N GLY A 13 46.80 24.72 24.22
CA GLY A 13 45.53 24.33 24.82
C GLY A 13 44.84 23.30 23.93
N VAL A 14 44.90 22.02 24.31
CA VAL A 14 44.08 20.97 23.70
C VAL A 14 42.66 21.13 24.24
N LEU A 15 41.77 21.71 23.43
CA LEU A 15 40.35 21.79 23.73
C LEU A 15 39.74 20.40 23.45
N PRO A 16 39.18 19.69 24.44
CA PRO A 16 38.52 18.42 24.18
C PRO A 16 37.20 18.72 23.48
N PHE A 17 37.15 18.46 22.17
CA PHE A 17 35.92 18.49 21.41
C PHE A 17 35.08 17.28 21.85
N LEU A 18 34.22 17.47 22.86
CA LEU A 18 33.20 16.48 23.20
C LEU A 18 32.25 16.38 22.00
N LEU A 19 32.46 15.37 21.17
CA LEU A 19 31.47 14.87 20.23
C LEU A 19 30.29 14.35 21.04
N LEU A 20 29.33 15.22 21.34
CA LEU A 20 27.99 14.84 21.77
C LEU A 20 27.32 14.12 20.60
N THR A 21 27.60 12.83 20.45
CA THR A 21 26.81 11.95 19.60
C THR A 21 25.44 11.85 20.25
N SER A 22 24.50 12.68 19.80
CA SER A 22 23.09 12.55 20.17
C SER A 22 22.60 11.20 19.66
N CYS A 23 22.59 10.17 20.52
CA CYS A 23 21.87 8.94 20.28
C CYS A 23 20.38 9.31 20.16
N LYS A 24 19.91 9.55 18.94
CA LYS A 24 18.48 9.67 18.66
C LYS A 24 17.85 8.31 18.96
N THR A 25 16.92 8.27 19.91
CA THR A 25 16.15 7.05 20.19
C THR A 25 15.41 6.63 18.92
N ASP A 26 15.55 5.36 18.53
CA ASP A 26 14.77 4.81 17.42
C ASP A 26 13.31 4.64 17.87
N THR A 27 12.43 5.47 17.33
CA THR A 27 10.99 5.49 17.61
C THR A 27 10.17 4.74 16.56
N THR A 28 10.80 4.13 15.54
CA THR A 28 10.13 3.59 14.35
C THR A 28 8.95 2.67 14.68
N ASN A 29 9.13 1.73 15.60
CA ASN A 29 8.06 0.81 16.00
C ASN A 29 6.88 1.51 16.70
N ALA A 30 7.18 2.51 17.54
CA ALA A 30 6.16 3.28 18.23
C ALA A 30 5.39 4.16 17.23
N ASP A 31 6.11 4.78 16.29
CA ASP A 31 5.53 5.64 15.25
C ASP A 31 4.63 4.83 14.32
N LEU A 32 5.09 3.68 13.82
CA LEU A 32 4.29 2.76 12.99
C LEU A 32 3.04 2.27 13.74
N LYS A 33 3.18 1.90 15.01
CA LYS A 33 2.04 1.48 15.83
C LYS A 33 1.01 2.61 16.00
N SER A 34 1.48 3.85 16.17
CA SER A 34 0.61 5.02 16.33
C SER A 34 -0.08 5.44 15.03
N ALA A 35 0.53 5.16 13.88
CA ALA A 35 0.00 5.51 12.56
C ALA A 35 -0.99 4.46 12.00
N LEU A 36 -1.05 3.26 12.61
CA LEU A 36 -1.90 2.18 12.16
C LEU A 36 -3.38 2.56 12.28
N THR A 37 -4.15 2.38 11.20
CA THR A 37 -5.60 2.66 11.18
C THR A 37 -6.45 1.41 10.95
N LEU A 38 -5.90 0.39 10.29
CA LEU A 38 -6.53 -0.90 10.02
C LEU A 38 -5.43 -1.97 9.89
N TYR A 39 -5.66 -3.14 10.50
CA TYR A 39 -4.77 -4.30 10.39
C TYR A 39 -5.57 -5.60 10.49
N ALA A 40 -5.35 -6.50 9.55
CA ALA A 40 -5.93 -7.84 9.53
C ALA A 40 -4.83 -8.86 9.22
N SER A 41 -4.48 -9.68 10.21
CA SER A 41 -3.52 -10.78 10.03
C SER A 41 -4.18 -12.06 9.53
N PHE A 42 -5.49 -12.18 9.76
CA PHE A 42 -6.31 -13.37 9.50
C PHE A 42 -6.10 -14.55 10.46
N ASP A 43 -5.18 -14.43 11.43
CA ASP A 43 -4.88 -15.49 12.41
C ASP A 43 -6.05 -15.83 13.34
N LYS A 44 -6.99 -14.87 13.50
CA LYS A 44 -8.15 -14.98 14.39
C LYS A 44 -9.47 -14.92 13.62
N GLY A 45 -9.42 -15.16 12.31
CA GLY A 45 -10.58 -15.05 11.42
C GLY A 45 -10.53 -13.79 10.54
N VAL A 46 -11.66 -13.47 9.90
CA VAL A 46 -11.74 -12.42 8.88
C VAL A 46 -12.10 -11.03 9.40
N SER A 47 -12.32 -10.86 10.70
CA SER A 47 -12.40 -9.52 11.27
C SER A 47 -11.00 -8.95 11.45
N ALA A 48 -10.83 -7.65 11.21
CA ALA A 48 -9.56 -6.97 11.45
C ALA A 48 -9.18 -7.04 12.94
N ASP A 49 -7.91 -7.35 13.21
CA ASP A 49 -7.31 -7.38 14.54
C ASP A 49 -7.29 -5.99 15.19
N PHE A 50 -7.15 -4.96 14.36
CA PHE A 50 -7.19 -3.56 14.76
C PHE A 50 -7.89 -2.72 13.68
N ALA A 51 -8.73 -1.79 14.11
CA ALA A 51 -9.43 -0.85 13.24
C ALA A 51 -9.79 0.41 14.05
N LEU A 52 -9.63 1.59 13.46
CA LEU A 52 -10.20 2.83 14.01
C LEU A 52 -11.69 2.99 13.62
N GLY A 53 -12.09 2.38 12.51
CA GLY A 53 -13.46 2.29 12.02
C GLY A 53 -14.09 0.92 12.25
N ASP A 54 -14.89 0.47 11.29
CA ASP A 54 -15.50 -0.86 11.34
C ASP A 54 -14.45 -1.96 11.08
N LYS A 55 -14.35 -2.93 11.98
CA LYS A 55 -13.41 -4.05 11.88
C LYS A 55 -13.92 -5.22 11.02
N ASN A 56 -15.19 -5.20 10.61
CA ASN A 56 -15.78 -6.32 9.91
C ASN A 56 -15.36 -6.35 8.44
N LEU A 57 -14.98 -7.53 7.96
CA LEU A 57 -14.94 -7.82 6.53
C LEU A 57 -16.36 -8.07 6.05
N TYR A 58 -16.70 -7.54 4.88
CA TYR A 58 -17.99 -7.73 4.23
C TYR A 58 -17.81 -8.45 2.92
N THR A 59 -18.80 -9.25 2.54
CA THR A 59 -18.93 -9.85 1.21
C THR A 59 -20.10 -9.22 0.48
N VAL A 60 -19.92 -8.85 -0.79
CA VAL A 60 -20.97 -8.26 -1.63
C VAL A 60 -20.97 -8.87 -3.04
N PRO A 61 -22.14 -9.10 -3.68
CA PRO A 61 -22.21 -9.64 -5.05
C PRO A 61 -21.58 -8.72 -6.12
N SER A 62 -21.54 -7.41 -5.88
CA SER A 62 -20.81 -6.42 -6.68
C SER A 62 -20.71 -5.09 -5.92
N ARG A 63 -19.77 -4.21 -6.30
CA ARG A 63 -19.63 -2.86 -5.75
C ARG A 63 -20.90 -2.00 -5.83
N LYS A 64 -21.81 -2.27 -6.78
CA LYS A 64 -23.09 -1.54 -6.93
C LYS A 64 -24.18 -2.01 -5.97
N ALA A 65 -23.99 -3.15 -5.31
CA ALA A 65 -24.97 -3.78 -4.45
C ALA A 65 -24.57 -3.70 -2.96
N ARG A 66 -23.94 -2.59 -2.53
CA ARG A 66 -23.45 -2.46 -1.13
C ARG A 66 -24.54 -2.68 -0.08
N ASP A 67 -25.79 -2.34 -0.39
CA ASP A 67 -26.93 -2.56 0.52
C ASP A 67 -27.22 -4.05 0.78
N SER A 68 -26.71 -4.96 -0.06
CA SER A 68 -26.81 -6.41 0.15
C SER A 68 -25.56 -7.03 0.77
N ALA A 69 -24.64 -6.21 1.29
CA ALA A 69 -23.42 -6.68 1.93
C ALA A 69 -23.72 -7.57 3.14
N GLN A 70 -22.98 -8.67 3.26
CA GLN A 70 -23.06 -9.60 4.37
C GLN A 70 -21.77 -9.53 5.20
N ILE A 71 -21.89 -9.42 6.52
CA ILE A 71 -20.74 -9.46 7.43
C ILE A 71 -20.10 -10.84 7.38
N GLY A 72 -18.78 -10.89 7.19
CA GLY A 72 -17.97 -12.09 7.10
C GLY A 72 -17.63 -12.48 5.66
N LEU A 73 -16.92 -13.61 5.55
CA LEU A 73 -16.48 -14.18 4.29
C LEU A 73 -17.55 -15.17 3.77
N HIS A 74 -18.26 -14.77 2.72
CA HIS A 74 -19.34 -15.55 2.09
C HIS A 74 -19.01 -15.88 0.63
N LYS A 75 -17.74 -16.20 0.37
CA LYS A 75 -17.22 -16.60 -0.94
C LYS A 75 -16.58 -17.98 -0.83
N HIS A 76 -16.88 -18.87 -1.77
CA HIS A 76 -16.33 -20.24 -1.79
C HIS A 76 -14.90 -20.28 -2.34
N ASP A 77 -14.60 -19.34 -3.24
CA ASP A 77 -13.31 -19.15 -3.92
C ASP A 77 -12.24 -18.45 -3.06
N ILE A 78 -12.59 -18.12 -1.81
CA ILE A 78 -11.70 -17.49 -0.85
C ILE A 78 -11.81 -18.23 0.48
N SER A 79 -10.68 -18.55 1.08
CA SER A 79 -10.63 -19.21 2.39
C SER A 79 -9.45 -18.72 3.22
N ILE A 80 -9.47 -19.02 4.52
CA ILE A 80 -8.29 -18.85 5.38
C ILE A 80 -7.39 -20.07 5.19
N ALA A 81 -6.18 -19.84 4.68
CA ALA A 81 -5.13 -20.85 4.61
C ALA A 81 -4.30 -20.81 5.90
N LYS A 82 -4.60 -21.75 6.82
CA LYS A 82 -3.98 -21.82 8.14
C LYS A 82 -2.47 -22.09 8.07
N GLU A 83 -1.70 -21.30 8.81
CA GLU A 83 -0.23 -21.39 8.89
C GLU A 83 0.48 -21.35 7.52
N LYS A 84 -0.19 -20.81 6.51
CA LYS A 84 0.36 -20.67 5.16
C LYS A 84 0.80 -19.26 4.83
N GLY A 85 0.46 -18.26 5.65
CA GLY A 85 0.86 -16.87 5.47
C GLY A 85 2.36 -16.66 5.56
N ARG A 86 2.83 -15.45 5.23
CA ARG A 86 4.22 -15.05 5.52
C ARG A 86 4.52 -15.21 7.01
N TYR A 87 3.53 -14.86 7.81
CA TYR A 87 3.40 -15.07 9.24
C TYR A 87 1.98 -15.59 9.48
N GLY A 88 1.82 -16.67 10.25
CA GLY A 88 0.50 -17.20 10.61
C GLY A 88 -0.38 -17.57 9.42
N ASP A 89 -1.63 -17.14 9.46
CA ASP A 89 -2.66 -17.43 8.47
C ASP A 89 -2.65 -16.40 7.32
N ALA A 90 -3.39 -16.69 6.25
CA ALA A 90 -3.60 -15.76 5.14
C ALA A 90 -4.91 -16.05 4.42
N LEU A 91 -5.40 -15.09 3.62
CA LEU A 91 -6.43 -15.37 2.63
C LEU A 91 -5.83 -16.08 1.42
N LEU A 92 -6.44 -17.19 1.02
CA LEU A 92 -6.17 -17.90 -0.22
C LEU A 92 -7.32 -17.65 -1.19
N PHE A 93 -6.99 -17.14 -2.38
CA PHE A 93 -7.89 -16.99 -3.51
C PHE A 93 -7.62 -18.12 -4.50
N THR A 94 -8.63 -18.86 -4.92
CA THR A 94 -8.45 -20.09 -5.72
C THR A 94 -8.83 -19.96 -7.18
N GLU A 95 -9.78 -19.08 -7.51
CA GLU A 95 -10.32 -18.92 -8.86
C GLU A 95 -10.91 -17.53 -9.07
N ARG A 96 -11.13 -17.16 -10.34
CA ARG A 96 -11.84 -15.93 -10.67
C ARG A 96 -13.33 -16.12 -10.44
N SER A 97 -13.90 -15.27 -9.61
CA SER A 97 -15.33 -15.31 -9.30
C SER A 97 -15.92 -13.90 -9.22
N ARG A 98 -17.25 -13.81 -9.16
CA ARG A 98 -17.96 -12.52 -8.98
C ARG A 98 -18.03 -12.11 -7.52
N GLY A 99 -18.27 -10.83 -7.31
CA GLY A 99 -18.38 -10.22 -5.98
C GLY A 99 -17.04 -9.78 -5.41
N ASN A 100 -17.12 -9.08 -4.29
CA ASN A 100 -15.99 -8.48 -3.63
C ASN A 100 -16.05 -8.76 -2.13
N ILE A 101 -14.88 -8.88 -1.52
CA ILE A 101 -14.72 -8.71 -0.07
C ILE A 101 -14.07 -7.37 0.20
N TYR A 102 -14.45 -6.71 1.29
CA TYR A 102 -13.90 -5.42 1.65
C TYR A 102 -14.01 -5.13 3.15
N TYR A 103 -13.13 -4.26 3.62
CA TYR A 103 -13.33 -3.53 4.88
C TYR A 103 -13.85 -2.12 4.54
N PRO A 104 -14.83 -1.58 5.28
CA PRO A 104 -15.26 -0.21 5.08
C PRO A 104 -14.10 0.76 5.30
N SER A 105 -13.94 1.74 4.40
CA SER A 105 -12.88 2.74 4.49
C SER A 105 -13.16 3.82 5.53
N GLU A 106 -14.43 4.07 5.86
CA GLU A 106 -14.84 5.08 6.83
C GLU A 106 -14.10 4.86 8.16
N LYS A 107 -13.35 5.88 8.60
CA LYS A 107 -12.46 5.90 9.78
C LYS A 107 -11.27 4.93 9.73
N ASN A 108 -11.26 3.91 8.87
CA ASN A 108 -10.13 3.02 8.66
C ASN A 108 -9.08 3.59 7.68
N ILE A 109 -9.46 4.55 6.85
CA ILE A 109 -8.57 5.32 5.99
C ILE A 109 -8.65 6.79 6.45
N ALA A 110 -7.50 7.39 6.76
CA ALA A 110 -7.38 8.78 7.20
C ALA A 110 -7.52 9.77 6.03
N TYR A 111 -8.58 9.61 5.24
CA TYR A 111 -8.89 10.46 4.11
C TYR A 111 -9.17 11.90 4.57
N SER A 112 -8.71 12.87 3.77
CA SER A 112 -9.03 14.28 3.94
C SER A 112 -9.18 14.93 2.58
N ILE A 113 -10.24 15.71 2.40
CA ILE A 113 -10.55 16.41 1.16
C ILE A 113 -9.46 17.42 0.75
N SER A 114 -8.70 17.96 1.71
CA SER A 114 -7.71 19.01 1.44
C SER A 114 -6.29 18.50 1.21
N ASN A 115 -5.89 17.45 1.93
CA ASN A 115 -4.57 16.83 1.83
C ASN A 115 -4.59 15.56 2.69
N TRP A 116 -4.20 14.43 2.12
CA TRP A 116 -3.93 13.23 2.92
C TRP A 116 -2.73 12.44 2.40
N SER A 117 -2.13 11.71 3.33
CA SER A 117 -0.93 10.88 3.14
C SER A 117 -1.10 9.60 3.94
N GLY A 118 -0.39 8.55 3.53
CA GLY A 118 -0.49 7.26 4.20
C GLY A 118 0.26 6.17 3.47
N ALA A 119 0.09 4.96 3.99
CA ALA A 119 0.70 3.77 3.44
C ALA A 119 -0.27 2.59 3.50
N VAL A 120 -0.16 1.69 2.53
CA VAL A 120 -0.89 0.43 2.47
C VAL A 120 0.13 -0.66 2.24
N SER A 121 0.17 -1.64 3.14
CA SER A 121 1.16 -2.72 3.09
C SER A 121 0.50 -4.08 3.21
N PHE A 122 0.93 -5.03 2.39
CA PHE A 122 0.48 -6.41 2.47
C PHE A 122 1.52 -7.36 1.88
N TRP A 123 1.39 -8.65 2.22
CA TRP A 123 2.20 -9.72 1.65
C TRP A 123 1.41 -10.46 0.58
N LEU A 124 2.06 -10.79 -0.53
CA LEU A 124 1.47 -11.51 -1.64
C LEU A 124 2.39 -12.64 -2.11
N LYS A 125 1.83 -13.81 -2.40
CA LYS A 125 2.55 -14.99 -2.89
C LYS A 125 1.76 -15.63 -4.04
N LEU A 126 2.32 -15.58 -5.24
CA LEU A 126 1.81 -16.20 -6.46
C LEU A 126 2.88 -16.16 -7.55
N ASP A 127 2.72 -16.99 -8.58
CA ASP A 127 3.27 -16.78 -9.92
C ASP A 127 2.18 -16.16 -10.83
N PRO A 128 2.30 -14.87 -11.22
CA PRO A 128 1.30 -14.20 -12.03
C PRO A 128 1.01 -14.89 -13.37
N ALA A 129 2.00 -15.60 -13.93
CA ALA A 129 1.86 -16.20 -15.24
C ALA A 129 1.04 -17.48 -15.24
N THR A 130 1.04 -18.21 -14.12
CA THR A 130 0.42 -19.54 -14.03
C THR A 130 -0.69 -19.65 -12.99
N ASP A 131 -0.74 -18.76 -12.00
CA ASP A 131 -1.75 -18.79 -10.94
C ASP A 131 -2.93 -17.82 -11.21
N LEU A 132 -2.81 -16.90 -12.17
CA LEU A 132 -3.87 -15.97 -12.53
C LEU A 132 -4.59 -16.38 -13.82
N GLU A 133 -5.91 -16.54 -13.74
CA GLU A 133 -6.79 -16.68 -14.91
C GLU A 133 -6.74 -15.44 -15.84
N PRO A 134 -7.05 -15.59 -17.15
CA PRO A 134 -7.01 -14.47 -18.10
C PRO A 134 -7.79 -13.22 -17.65
N GLY A 135 -7.27 -12.05 -18.01
CA GLY A 135 -7.85 -10.75 -17.65
C GLY A 135 -7.16 -10.07 -16.47
N TYR A 136 -7.51 -8.81 -16.19
CA TYR A 136 -6.91 -8.06 -15.08
C TYR A 136 -7.22 -8.71 -13.72
N CYS A 137 -6.25 -8.64 -12.82
CA CYS A 137 -6.38 -9.05 -11.43
C CYS A 137 -5.85 -7.92 -10.55
N ASP A 138 -6.67 -7.45 -9.61
CA ASP A 138 -6.37 -6.28 -8.80
C ASP A 138 -6.29 -6.72 -7.33
N PRO A 139 -5.09 -7.05 -6.80
CA PRO A 139 -4.96 -7.60 -5.44
C PRO A 139 -5.57 -6.71 -4.35
N ILE A 140 -5.53 -5.39 -4.54
CA ILE A 140 -6.20 -4.43 -3.66
C ILE A 140 -6.65 -3.20 -4.45
N GLN A 141 -7.81 -2.67 -4.09
CA GLN A 141 -8.29 -1.36 -4.54
C GLN A 141 -8.87 -0.60 -3.34
N ILE A 142 -8.49 0.67 -3.21
CA ILE A 142 -9.04 1.62 -2.24
C ILE A 142 -9.80 2.65 -3.04
N THR A 143 -11.13 2.58 -2.97
CA THR A 143 -12.04 3.42 -3.73
C THR A 143 -13.44 3.31 -3.13
N ASP A 144 -14.21 4.39 -3.23
CA ASP A 144 -15.64 4.44 -2.95
C ASP A 144 -16.50 4.14 -4.21
N VAL A 145 -15.89 4.06 -5.40
CA VAL A 145 -16.56 3.82 -6.68
C VAL A 145 -15.94 2.64 -7.43
N SER A 146 -14.82 2.84 -8.11
CA SER A 146 -14.11 1.83 -8.92
C SER A 146 -12.65 2.23 -9.19
N TYR A 147 -11.83 1.30 -9.69
CA TYR A 147 -10.39 1.53 -9.95
C TYR A 147 -10.06 2.78 -10.80
N ASN A 148 -10.99 3.24 -11.62
CA ASN A 148 -10.85 4.37 -12.54
C ASN A 148 -11.50 5.66 -12.02
N ASP A 149 -11.93 5.69 -10.76
CA ASP A 149 -12.67 6.81 -10.17
C ASP A 149 -12.32 6.94 -8.68
N ALA A 150 -11.55 7.97 -8.34
CA ALA A 150 -11.06 8.25 -6.98
C ALA A 150 -10.43 7.01 -6.31
N ALA A 151 -9.33 6.52 -6.89
CA ALA A 151 -8.78 5.20 -6.53
C ALA A 151 -7.27 5.16 -6.34
N ILE A 152 -6.84 4.30 -5.42
CA ILE A 152 -5.48 3.77 -5.29
C ILE A 152 -5.57 2.25 -5.45
N TRP A 153 -4.80 1.66 -6.35
CA TRP A 153 -4.82 0.22 -6.55
C TRP A 153 -3.49 -0.31 -7.05
N VAL A 154 -3.32 -1.62 -6.95
CA VAL A 154 -2.34 -2.34 -7.75
C VAL A 154 -3.04 -3.38 -8.59
N ASP A 155 -2.48 -3.65 -9.76
CA ASP A 155 -2.98 -4.68 -10.65
C ASP A 155 -1.87 -5.50 -11.29
N PHE A 156 -2.26 -6.68 -11.76
CA PHE A 156 -1.58 -7.44 -12.78
C PHE A 156 -2.32 -7.25 -14.12
N THR A 157 -1.57 -6.95 -15.18
CA THR A 157 -2.15 -6.81 -16.52
C THR A 157 -2.80 -8.10 -17.02
N LYS A 158 -3.66 -7.97 -18.03
CA LYS A 158 -4.53 -9.05 -18.51
C LYS A 158 -3.83 -10.23 -19.17
N GLU A 159 -2.65 -10.03 -19.76
CA GLU A 159 -1.94 -11.01 -20.57
C GLU A 159 -0.51 -11.21 -20.08
N ASN A 160 0.08 -12.35 -20.41
CA ASN A 160 1.49 -12.64 -20.12
C ASN A 160 2.46 -11.97 -21.12
N PRO A 161 3.66 -11.52 -20.67
CA PRO A 161 4.05 -11.40 -19.26
C PRO A 161 3.20 -10.32 -18.56
N ARG A 162 2.70 -10.63 -17.35
CA ARG A 162 1.87 -9.69 -16.60
C ARG A 162 2.76 -8.64 -15.94
N ASP A 163 2.50 -7.38 -16.26
CA ASP A 163 3.08 -6.26 -15.53
C ASP A 163 2.35 -6.11 -14.20
N PHE A 164 3.09 -5.80 -13.14
CA PHE A 164 2.53 -5.37 -11.87
C PHE A 164 2.62 -3.84 -11.78
N ARG A 165 1.49 -3.17 -11.56
CA ARG A 165 1.39 -1.71 -11.69
C ARG A 165 0.76 -1.07 -10.46
N LEU A 166 1.23 0.12 -10.10
CA LEU A 166 0.54 1.06 -9.20
C LEU A 166 -0.35 1.97 -10.04
N GLY A 167 -1.62 2.10 -9.66
CA GLY A 167 -2.50 3.15 -10.14
C GLY A 167 -2.92 4.09 -9.01
N VAL A 168 -2.88 5.39 -9.28
CA VAL A 168 -3.49 6.42 -8.43
C VAL A 168 -4.18 7.44 -9.33
N ILE A 169 -5.49 7.62 -9.16
CA ILE A 169 -6.28 8.50 -10.02
C ILE A 169 -7.35 9.24 -9.23
N GLY A 170 -7.60 10.49 -9.63
CA GLY A 170 -8.67 11.30 -9.08
C GLY A 170 -10.05 10.95 -9.66
N ASP A 171 -11.03 11.80 -9.38
CA ASP A 171 -12.41 11.62 -9.83
C ASP A 171 -12.49 11.51 -11.35
N ARG A 172 -13.29 10.56 -11.84
CA ARG A 172 -13.42 10.25 -13.27
C ARG A 172 -13.92 11.41 -14.10
N GLU A 173 -14.81 12.21 -13.52
CA GLU A 173 -15.32 13.43 -14.15
C GLU A 173 -14.23 14.49 -14.41
N VAL A 174 -13.12 14.46 -13.68
CA VAL A 174 -12.00 15.40 -13.88
C VAL A 174 -11.11 14.95 -15.05
N TRP A 175 -10.76 13.67 -15.10
CA TRP A 175 -9.77 13.18 -16.08
C TRP A 175 -10.40 12.57 -17.35
N ASN A 176 -11.68 12.18 -17.31
CA ASN A 176 -12.44 11.64 -18.44
C ASN A 176 -13.92 12.07 -18.43
N PRO A 177 -14.21 13.38 -18.54
CA PRO A 177 -15.58 13.91 -18.46
C PRO A 177 -16.51 13.43 -19.59
N ASN A 178 -15.94 13.07 -20.75
CA ASN A 178 -16.68 12.62 -21.93
C ASN A 178 -16.09 11.28 -22.40
N PRO A 179 -16.38 10.17 -21.70
CA PRO A 179 -15.73 8.90 -21.94
C PRO A 179 -16.01 8.38 -23.35
N GLN A 180 -14.95 8.03 -24.07
CA GLN A 180 -15.00 7.36 -25.37
C GLN A 180 -14.20 6.06 -25.27
N GLY A 181 -14.86 4.95 -25.57
CA GLY A 181 -14.23 3.63 -25.49
C GLY A 181 -13.84 3.20 -24.07
N PRO A 182 -13.03 2.14 -23.95
CA PRO A 182 -12.53 1.63 -22.68
C PRO A 182 -11.50 2.57 -22.01
N ASP A 183 -11.61 2.76 -20.70
CA ASP A 183 -10.71 3.65 -19.95
C ASP A 183 -9.24 3.19 -19.99
N ASN A 184 -8.97 1.89 -20.11
CA ASN A 184 -7.61 1.34 -20.24
C ASN A 184 -6.95 1.67 -21.60
N GLU A 185 -7.68 2.21 -22.56
CA GLU A 185 -7.14 2.74 -23.81
C GLU A 185 -6.90 4.26 -23.73
N ASN A 186 -7.39 4.93 -22.68
CA ASN A 186 -7.24 6.36 -22.51
C ASN A 186 -5.78 6.73 -22.13
N PRO A 187 -5.10 7.60 -22.89
CA PRO A 187 -3.73 8.02 -22.59
C PRO A 187 -3.56 8.71 -21.23
N ILE A 188 -4.59 9.41 -20.73
CA ILE A 188 -4.57 10.05 -19.41
C ILE A 188 -4.56 8.98 -18.31
N PHE A 189 -5.43 7.98 -18.43
CA PHE A 189 -5.47 6.83 -17.51
C PHE A 189 -4.13 6.09 -17.51
N ASN A 190 -3.58 5.78 -18.69
CA ASN A 190 -2.32 5.05 -18.82
C ASN A 190 -1.12 5.80 -18.21
N LYS A 191 -1.14 7.13 -18.16
CA LYS A 191 -0.11 7.94 -17.47
C LYS A 191 -0.19 7.85 -15.95
N GLN A 192 -1.31 7.41 -15.38
CA GLN A 192 -1.47 7.20 -13.94
C GLN A 192 -0.96 5.84 -13.47
N LEU A 193 -0.48 5.00 -14.40
CA LEU A 193 -0.03 3.64 -14.13
C LEU A 193 1.49 3.59 -14.11
N ALA A 194 2.07 3.30 -12.95
CA ALA A 194 3.50 3.07 -12.79
C ALA A 194 3.77 1.56 -12.71
N ALA A 195 4.42 0.99 -13.74
CA ALA A 195 4.80 -0.41 -13.76
C ALA A 195 6.08 -0.67 -12.94
N VAL A 196 6.07 -1.74 -12.15
CA VAL A 196 7.26 -2.22 -11.43
C VAL A 196 8.11 -3.03 -12.40
N LYS A 197 9.38 -2.66 -12.55
CA LYS A 197 10.32 -3.41 -13.39
C LYS A 197 10.75 -4.69 -12.67
N ASN A 198 10.58 -5.84 -13.32
CA ASN A 198 11.00 -7.16 -12.83
C ASN A 198 10.50 -7.46 -11.39
N PRO A 199 9.18 -7.46 -11.14
CA PRO A 199 8.67 -7.69 -9.80
C PRO A 199 8.99 -9.13 -9.33
N PRO A 200 9.38 -9.33 -8.05
CA PRO A 200 9.97 -10.59 -7.58
C PRO A 200 8.94 -11.68 -7.23
N PHE A 201 7.78 -11.71 -7.90
CA PHE A 201 6.72 -12.68 -7.63
C PHE A 201 7.13 -14.10 -8.04
N GLY A 202 6.69 -15.08 -7.26
CA GLY A 202 6.84 -16.50 -7.58
C GLY A 202 6.07 -17.39 -6.60
N LYS A 203 5.81 -18.64 -7.01
CA LYS A 203 4.99 -19.60 -6.24
C LYS A 203 5.53 -19.91 -4.85
N ASP A 204 6.83 -19.73 -4.63
CA ASP A 204 7.49 -20.08 -3.37
C ASP A 204 7.90 -18.86 -2.53
N ASN A 205 7.72 -17.65 -3.06
CA ASN A 205 8.21 -16.41 -2.45
C ASN A 205 7.06 -15.51 -2.01
N TRP A 206 7.16 -15.02 -0.78
CA TRP A 206 6.33 -13.94 -0.29
C TRP A 206 6.97 -12.60 -0.69
N THR A 207 6.22 -11.77 -1.40
CA THR A 207 6.59 -10.41 -1.78
C THR A 207 5.85 -9.42 -0.91
N HIS A 208 6.59 -8.52 -0.24
CA HIS A 208 6.00 -7.41 0.50
C HIS A 208 5.71 -6.26 -0.47
N ILE A 209 4.47 -5.81 -0.49
CA ILE A 209 4.02 -4.66 -1.27
C ILE A 209 3.79 -3.52 -0.29
N LEU A 210 4.39 -2.36 -0.57
CA LEU A 210 4.20 -1.14 0.21
C LEU A 210 3.86 0.01 -0.73
N ILE A 211 2.59 0.39 -0.74
CA ILE A 211 2.14 1.60 -1.44
C ILE A 211 2.31 2.76 -0.46
N ASN A 212 3.17 3.72 -0.78
CA ASN A 212 3.24 4.99 -0.07
C ASN A 212 2.60 6.08 -0.92
N PHE A 213 1.80 6.94 -0.30
CA PHE A 213 1.24 8.10 -0.96
C PHE A 213 1.31 9.33 -0.05
N SER A 214 1.47 10.50 -0.65
CA SER A 214 1.58 11.74 0.09
C SER A 214 0.93 12.88 -0.66
N ASN A 215 0.36 13.83 0.08
CA ASN A 215 -0.22 15.05 -0.44
C ASN A 215 -1.31 14.82 -1.50
N LEU A 216 -2.01 13.68 -1.44
CA LEU A 216 -3.16 13.45 -2.31
C LEU A 216 -4.22 14.53 -2.06
N ASN A 217 -5.00 14.86 -3.10
CA ASN A 217 -5.89 16.02 -3.19
C ASN A 217 -5.18 17.39 -3.29
N THR A 218 -3.87 17.39 -3.55
CA THR A 218 -3.08 18.61 -3.85
C THR A 218 -2.34 18.47 -5.17
N LYS A 219 -1.71 19.57 -5.63
CA LYS A 219 -0.84 19.57 -6.82
C LYS A 219 0.46 18.78 -6.63
N GLU A 220 0.85 18.54 -5.38
CA GLU A 220 2.07 17.80 -5.00
C GLU A 220 1.80 16.32 -4.70
N GLY A 221 0.60 15.85 -5.04
CA GLY A 221 0.18 14.47 -4.85
C GLY A 221 1.11 13.50 -5.56
N LYS A 222 1.58 12.49 -4.83
CA LYS A 222 2.46 11.45 -5.37
C LYS A 222 2.21 10.12 -4.68
N ALA A 223 2.49 9.04 -5.39
CA ALA A 223 2.50 7.70 -4.84
C ALA A 223 3.65 6.88 -5.43
N SER A 224 4.10 5.88 -4.69
CA SER A 224 5.18 4.97 -5.06
C SER A 224 4.93 3.59 -4.50
N LEU A 225 5.55 2.60 -5.15
CA LEU A 225 5.51 1.18 -4.82
C LEU A 225 6.94 0.69 -4.55
#